data_AF-A0A560KW06-F1
#
_entry.id   AF-A0A560KW06-F1
#
_cell.length_a   1.000
_cell.length_b   1.000
_cell.length_c   1.000
_cell.angle_alpha   90.00
_cell.angle_beta   90.00
_cell.angle_gamma   90.00
#
_symmetry.space_group_name_H-M   'P 1'
#
loop_
_entity.id
_entity.type
_entity.pdbx_description
1 polymer ?
#
loop_
_entity_poly.entity_id
_entity_poly.type
_entity_poly.pdbx_seq_one_letter_code
_entity_poly.pdbx_strand_id
1 'polypeptide(L)'
;MDAIALMDGLGIERFSVVGHDWGSNIAEALAIGWPNRVDRMALLSSLPRFGGLKTPPFRQAQRYWYHWFMATKRGADAIKRDPRGFARIQWENWSPDGWFDEETFATVSRSFDNPEWVAITLHSYRVRWGEAEPDPRSVWLEDRIRETRSLSLPTLYFQGMEDGVNPPELSEDLHKRFSGPFDRIVLQNVGHFPQREDPETVARELTIFLKG
;
A
#
# COMPACT_ATOMS: atom_id res chain seq x y z
N MET A 1 -4.17 13.08 4.27
CA MET A 1 -5.05 14.20 3.87
C MET A 1 -4.66 14.75 2.49
N ASP A 2 -3.40 14.64 2.07
CA ASP A 2 -2.90 15.28 0.85
C ASP A 2 -3.62 14.85 -0.44
N ALA A 3 -3.95 13.56 -0.57
CA ALA A 3 -4.61 13.06 -1.77
C ALA A 3 -6.00 13.69 -2.02
N ILE A 4 -6.81 13.90 -0.96
CA ILE A 4 -8.10 14.58 -1.13
C ILE A 4 -7.91 16.07 -1.43
N ALA A 5 -6.93 16.72 -0.79
CA ALA A 5 -6.62 18.12 -1.04
C ALA A 5 -6.14 18.34 -2.48
N LEU A 6 -5.40 17.37 -3.05
CA LEU A 6 -5.04 17.38 -4.47
C LEU A 6 -6.28 17.32 -5.37
N MET A 7 -7.26 16.46 -5.05
CA MET A 7 -8.51 16.37 -5.82
C MET A 7 -9.31 17.67 -5.77
N ASP A 8 -9.38 18.30 -4.60
CA ASP A 8 -10.01 19.61 -4.45
C ASP A 8 -9.27 20.69 -5.24
N GLY A 9 -7.93 20.71 -5.19
CA GLY A 9 -7.10 21.64 -5.96
C GLY A 9 -7.21 21.47 -7.48
N LEU A 10 -7.50 20.25 -7.95
CA LEU A 10 -7.75 19.94 -9.36
C LEU A 10 -9.22 20.13 -9.78
N GLY A 11 -10.13 20.42 -8.84
CA GLY A 11 -11.57 20.54 -9.12
C GLY A 11 -12.25 19.21 -9.45
N ILE A 12 -11.70 18.08 -9.00
CA ILE A 12 -12.23 16.73 -9.26
C ILE A 12 -13.18 16.33 -8.13
N GLU A 13 -14.49 16.41 -8.39
CA GLU A 13 -15.52 16.11 -7.38
C GLU A 13 -15.74 14.62 -7.14
N ARG A 14 -15.62 13.76 -8.14
CA ARG A 14 -15.75 12.31 -7.97
C ARG A 14 -14.69 11.59 -8.79
N PHE A 15 -14.14 10.53 -8.24
CA PHE A 15 -13.04 9.80 -8.85
C PHE A 15 -13.05 8.32 -8.46
N SER A 16 -12.49 7.49 -9.33
CA SER A 16 -12.03 6.17 -8.93
C SER A 16 -10.57 6.26 -8.49
N VAL A 17 -10.16 5.44 -7.52
CA VAL A 17 -8.79 5.46 -7.00
C VAL A 17 -8.14 4.09 -7.13
N VAL A 18 -6.88 4.08 -7.57
CA VAL A 18 -6.05 2.88 -7.66
C VAL A 18 -4.81 3.12 -6.80
N GLY A 19 -4.54 2.21 -5.88
CA GLY A 19 -3.40 2.30 -4.97
C GLY A 19 -2.56 1.02 -4.98
N HIS A 20 -1.25 1.17 -4.76
CA HIS A 20 -0.31 0.07 -4.52
C HIS A 20 0.42 0.29 -3.20
N ASP A 21 0.57 -0.76 -2.39
CA ASP A 21 1.21 -0.70 -1.07
C ASP A 21 0.68 0.44 -0.17
N TRP A 22 1.47 1.45 0.16
CA TRP A 22 1.00 2.63 0.89
C TRP A 22 -0.10 3.38 0.15
N GLY A 23 -0.06 3.39 -1.18
CA GLY A 23 -1.13 3.90 -2.03
C GLY A 23 -2.44 3.14 -1.83
N SER A 24 -2.41 1.82 -1.58
CA SER A 24 -3.61 1.03 -1.24
C SER A 24 -4.20 1.49 0.09
N ASN A 25 -3.36 1.75 1.09
CA ASN A 25 -3.81 2.30 2.38
C ASN A 25 -4.41 3.70 2.23
N ILE A 26 -3.88 4.52 1.30
CA ILE A 26 -4.42 5.85 0.99
C ILE A 26 -5.76 5.72 0.24
N ALA A 27 -5.86 4.83 -0.73
CA ALA A 27 -7.08 4.57 -1.49
C ALA A 27 -8.24 4.15 -0.56
N GLU A 28 -7.96 3.23 0.36
CA GLU A 28 -8.89 2.83 1.42
C GLU A 28 -9.29 4.01 2.31
N ALA A 29 -8.31 4.79 2.77
CA ALA A 29 -8.58 5.95 3.61
C ALA A 29 -9.45 6.99 2.88
N LEU A 30 -9.26 7.16 1.57
CA LEU A 30 -10.11 8.02 0.75
C LEU A 30 -11.55 7.49 0.68
N ALA A 31 -11.72 6.19 0.40
CA ALA A 31 -13.03 5.55 0.31
C ALA A 31 -13.81 5.64 1.65
N ILE A 32 -13.12 5.50 2.79
CA ILE A 32 -13.73 5.58 4.12
C ILE A 32 -14.01 7.02 4.53
N GLY A 33 -13.06 7.93 4.33
CA GLY A 33 -13.15 9.32 4.77
C GLY A 33 -14.11 10.15 3.92
N TRP A 34 -14.19 9.86 2.62
CA TRP A 34 -14.98 10.61 1.65
C TRP A 34 -15.78 9.68 0.73
N PRO A 35 -16.73 8.90 1.28
CA PRO A 35 -17.45 7.87 0.51
C PRO A 35 -18.27 8.44 -0.65
N ASN A 36 -18.67 9.72 -0.59
CA ASN A 36 -19.39 10.39 -1.68
C ASN A 36 -18.48 10.87 -2.82
N ARG A 37 -17.16 10.81 -2.65
CA ARG A 37 -16.15 11.27 -3.62
C ARG A 37 -15.51 10.11 -4.37
N VAL A 38 -15.56 8.89 -3.83
CA VAL A 38 -14.90 7.71 -4.41
C VAL A 38 -15.93 6.79 -5.05
N ASP A 39 -15.78 6.54 -6.35
CA ASP A 39 -16.72 5.74 -7.14
C ASP A 39 -16.39 4.25 -7.14
N ARG A 40 -15.09 3.95 -7.22
CA ARG A 40 -14.51 2.61 -7.25
C ARG A 40 -13.11 2.66 -6.65
N MET A 41 -12.66 1.54 -6.12
CA MET A 41 -11.31 1.43 -5.55
C MET A 41 -10.62 0.18 -6.08
N ALA A 42 -9.36 0.30 -6.51
CA ALA A 42 -8.51 -0.85 -6.74
C ALA A 42 -7.29 -0.82 -5.80
N LEU A 43 -6.99 -1.97 -5.20
CA LEU A 43 -5.92 -2.16 -4.23
C LEU A 43 -4.93 -3.19 -4.77
N LEU A 44 -3.66 -2.82 -4.85
CA LEU A 44 -2.59 -3.69 -5.34
C LEU A 44 -1.68 -4.06 -4.16
N SER A 45 -1.52 -5.36 -3.92
CA SER A 45 -0.53 -5.97 -3.02
C SER A 45 -0.60 -5.61 -1.53
N SER A 46 -1.61 -4.86 -1.08
CA SER A 46 -1.75 -4.45 0.32
C SER A 46 -3.18 -4.57 0.79
N LEU A 47 -3.37 -5.37 1.84
CA LEU A 47 -4.66 -5.60 2.47
C LEU A 47 -5.20 -4.33 3.11
N PRO A 48 -6.52 -4.07 3.03
CA PRO A 48 -7.14 -2.96 3.71
C PRO A 48 -7.02 -3.10 5.23
N ARG A 49 -6.78 -1.99 5.92
CA ARG A 49 -6.55 -1.90 7.37
C ARG A 49 -7.78 -1.52 8.20
N PHE A 50 -8.94 -1.35 7.57
CA PHE A 50 -10.19 -1.05 8.27
C PHE A 50 -10.50 -2.16 9.29
N GLY A 51 -11.15 -1.80 10.38
CA GLY A 51 -11.29 -2.71 11.52
C GLY A 51 -10.04 -2.80 12.38
N GLY A 52 -8.99 -2.05 12.06
CA GLY A 52 -7.76 -1.93 12.80
C GLY A 52 -6.69 -2.92 12.36
N LEU A 53 -5.44 -2.48 12.48
CA LEU A 53 -4.28 -3.35 12.28
C LEU A 53 -4.15 -4.33 13.44
N LYS A 54 -3.96 -5.61 13.11
CA LYS A 54 -3.69 -6.67 14.08
C LYS A 54 -2.20 -6.94 14.14
N THR A 55 -1.71 -7.36 15.31
CA THR A 55 -0.37 -7.92 15.42
C THR A 55 -0.27 -9.18 14.55
N PRO A 56 0.66 -9.22 13.58
CA PRO A 56 0.80 -10.35 12.67
C PRO A 56 1.38 -11.57 13.40
N PRO A 57 1.10 -12.80 12.93
CA PRO A 57 1.77 -13.99 13.43
C PRO A 57 3.27 -13.94 13.13
N PHE A 58 4.09 -14.70 13.87
CA PHE A 58 5.56 -14.61 13.78
C PHE A 58 6.13 -14.80 12.37
N ARG A 59 5.59 -15.72 11.56
CA ARG A 59 6.04 -15.89 10.16
C ARG A 59 5.83 -14.63 9.33
N GLN A 60 4.70 -13.95 9.51
CA GLN A 60 4.43 -12.69 8.82
C GLN A 60 5.28 -11.55 9.38
N ALA A 61 5.51 -11.53 10.70
CA ALA A 61 6.40 -10.55 11.33
C ALA A 61 7.85 -10.64 10.81
N GLN A 62 8.31 -11.82 10.39
CA GLN A 62 9.61 -11.99 9.73
C GLN A 62 9.66 -11.30 8.35
N ARG A 63 8.60 -11.39 7.54
CA ARG A 63 8.49 -10.65 6.27
C ARG A 63 8.51 -9.13 6.48
N TYR A 64 8.02 -8.69 7.64
CA TYR A 64 8.04 -7.30 8.09
C TYR A 64 9.29 -6.90 8.88
N TRP A 65 10.42 -7.63 8.75
CA TRP A 65 11.65 -7.35 9.52
C TRP A 65 12.03 -5.86 9.55
N TYR A 66 11.85 -5.20 8.41
CA TYR A 66 12.22 -3.81 8.20
C TYR A 66 11.38 -2.82 9.03
N HIS A 67 10.17 -3.20 9.43
CA HIS A 67 9.33 -2.39 10.32
C HIS A 67 10.01 -2.22 11.68
N TRP A 68 10.45 -3.34 12.25
CA TRP A 68 11.14 -3.37 13.55
C TRP A 68 12.50 -2.69 13.47
N PHE A 69 13.21 -2.90 12.36
CA PHE A 69 14.49 -2.25 12.12
C PHE A 69 14.35 -0.72 12.14
N MET A 70 13.38 -0.16 11.40
CA MET A 70 13.06 1.27 11.37
C MET A 70 12.66 1.86 12.73
N ALA A 71 11.97 1.07 13.55
CA ALA A 71 11.56 1.50 14.88
C ALA A 71 12.78 1.75 15.80
N THR A 72 13.88 1.01 15.62
CA THR A 72 15.10 1.23 16.41
C THR A 72 15.89 2.47 15.97
N LYS A 73 16.56 3.13 16.92
CA LYS A 73 17.50 4.24 16.62
C LYS A 73 18.60 3.81 15.63
N ARG A 74 19.21 2.64 15.85
CA ARG A 74 20.30 2.13 15.02
C ARG A 74 19.84 1.81 13.59
N GLY A 75 18.64 1.26 13.41
CA GLY A 75 18.12 0.98 12.08
C GLY A 75 17.73 2.26 11.34
N ALA A 76 17.13 3.23 12.03
CA ALA A 76 16.91 4.55 11.47
C ALA A 76 18.21 5.24 11.00
N ASP A 77 19.27 5.19 11.81
CA ASP A 77 20.59 5.73 11.43
C ASP A 77 21.22 4.96 10.25
N ALA A 78 20.99 3.64 10.16
CA ALA A 78 21.44 2.84 9.02
C ALA A 78 20.72 3.25 7.72
N ILE A 79 19.40 3.40 7.76
CA ILE A 79 18.61 3.82 6.59
C ILE A 79 18.98 5.24 6.15
N LYS A 80 19.23 6.15 7.09
CA LYS A 80 19.68 7.50 6.76
C LYS A 80 21.02 7.53 6.02
N ARG A 81 21.92 6.59 6.32
CA ARG A 81 23.23 6.49 5.66
C ARG A 81 23.14 5.91 4.25
N ASP A 82 22.18 5.04 3.99
CA ASP A 82 21.98 4.43 2.67
C ASP A 82 20.49 4.19 2.36
N PRO A 83 19.73 5.25 2.00
CA PRO A 83 18.31 5.14 1.66
C PRO A 83 18.06 4.24 0.44
N ARG A 84 18.96 4.32 -0.55
CA ARG A 84 18.82 3.56 -1.80
C ARG A 84 19.12 2.08 -1.58
N GLY A 85 20.20 1.73 -0.87
CA GLY A 85 20.48 0.34 -0.52
C GLY A 85 19.38 -0.26 0.35
N PHE A 86 18.80 0.53 1.27
CA PHE A 86 17.62 0.10 2.01
C PHE A 86 16.41 -0.14 1.11
N ALA A 87 16.11 0.72 0.14
CA ALA A 87 15.02 0.47 -0.80
C ALA A 87 15.29 -0.72 -1.73
N ARG A 88 16.55 -0.94 -2.11
CA ARG A 88 16.97 -2.05 -2.98
C ARG A 88 16.69 -3.40 -2.34
N ILE A 89 17.07 -3.58 -1.07
CA ILE A 89 16.84 -4.86 -0.39
C ILE A 89 15.34 -5.16 -0.23
N GLN A 90 14.47 -4.15 -0.26
CA GLN A 90 13.03 -4.37 -0.31
C GLN A 90 12.61 -4.87 -1.69
N TRP A 91 13.09 -4.23 -2.76
CA TRP A 91 12.82 -4.67 -4.13
C TRP A 91 13.24 -6.12 -4.37
N GLU A 92 14.41 -6.51 -3.90
CA GLU A 92 14.94 -7.88 -3.99
C GLU A 92 14.11 -8.88 -3.16
N ASN A 93 13.66 -8.50 -1.97
CA ASN A 93 12.92 -9.43 -1.10
C ASN A 93 11.42 -9.53 -1.42
N TRP A 94 10.85 -8.54 -2.11
CA TRP A 94 9.40 -8.41 -2.26
C TRP A 94 8.86 -9.08 -3.53
N SER A 95 9.73 -9.36 -4.51
CA SER A 95 9.34 -9.91 -5.80
C SER A 95 10.39 -10.89 -6.34
N PRO A 96 10.04 -11.77 -7.30
CA PRO A 96 10.94 -12.76 -7.88
C PRO A 96 12.21 -12.19 -8.52
N ASP A 97 13.28 -12.98 -8.56
CA ASP A 97 14.52 -12.61 -9.25
C ASP A 97 14.25 -12.19 -10.71
N GLY A 98 14.92 -11.13 -11.14
CA GLY A 98 14.83 -10.62 -12.52
C GLY A 98 13.63 -9.71 -12.81
N TRP A 99 12.82 -9.34 -11.81
CA TRP A 99 11.67 -8.45 -12.02
C TRP A 99 12.04 -7.00 -12.39
N PHE A 100 13.26 -6.56 -12.06
CA PHE A 100 13.77 -5.22 -12.40
C PHE A 100 15.22 -5.28 -12.90
N ASP A 101 15.60 -4.27 -13.68
CA ASP A 101 16.98 -4.03 -14.09
C ASP A 101 17.58 -2.80 -13.38
N GLU A 102 18.90 -2.63 -13.51
CA GLU A 102 19.61 -1.51 -12.88
C GLU A 102 19.15 -0.14 -13.38
N GLU A 103 18.71 -0.03 -14.63
CA GLU A 103 18.21 1.24 -15.19
C GLU A 103 16.89 1.64 -14.52
N THR A 104 15.99 0.68 -14.33
CA THR A 104 14.71 0.86 -13.64
C THR A 104 14.96 1.26 -12.19
N PHE A 105 15.84 0.55 -11.49
CA PHE A 105 16.16 0.88 -10.10
C PHE A 105 16.84 2.25 -9.99
N ALA A 106 17.81 2.56 -10.86
CA ALA A 106 18.47 3.86 -10.88
C ALA A 106 17.48 5.01 -11.14
N THR A 107 16.50 4.79 -12.01
CA THR A 107 15.45 5.77 -12.33
C THR A 107 14.55 6.04 -11.13
N VAL A 108 14.05 4.98 -10.47
CA VAL A 108 13.13 5.14 -9.33
C VAL A 108 13.86 5.61 -8.07
N SER A 109 15.09 5.14 -7.84
CA SER A 109 15.84 5.47 -6.63
C SER A 109 16.23 6.95 -6.51
N ARG A 110 16.21 7.73 -7.60
CA ARG A 110 16.30 9.19 -7.53
C ARG A 110 15.20 9.82 -6.66
N SER A 111 14.02 9.21 -6.59
CA SER A 111 12.94 9.70 -5.72
C SER A 111 13.28 9.62 -4.23
N PHE A 112 14.22 8.75 -3.85
CA PHE A 112 14.70 8.60 -2.47
C PHE A 112 15.72 9.67 -2.08
N ASP A 113 16.17 10.51 -3.03
CA ASP A 113 17.01 11.69 -2.74
C ASP A 113 16.20 12.86 -2.17
N ASN A 114 14.86 12.76 -2.16
CA ASN A 114 14.03 13.74 -1.48
C ASN A 114 14.45 13.82 0.00
N PRO A 115 14.82 15.01 0.51
CA PRO A 115 15.32 15.15 1.88
C PRO A 115 14.33 14.69 2.96
N GLU A 116 13.03 14.70 2.66
CA GLU A 116 11.97 14.28 3.56
C GLU A 116 11.69 12.76 3.52
N TRP A 117 12.21 12.05 2.51
CA TRP A 117 11.87 10.64 2.29
C TRP A 117 12.19 9.76 3.50
N VAL A 118 13.37 9.94 4.10
CA VAL A 118 13.80 9.17 5.28
C VAL A 118 12.89 9.47 6.47
N ALA A 119 12.58 10.75 6.73
CA ALA A 119 11.75 11.16 7.85
C ALA A 119 10.32 10.59 7.73
N ILE A 120 9.72 10.73 6.55
CA ILE A 120 8.38 10.22 6.23
C ILE A 120 8.35 8.70 6.36
N THR A 121 9.35 8.01 5.83
CA THR A 121 9.39 6.54 5.85
C THR A 121 9.50 5.99 7.26
N LEU A 122 10.41 6.54 8.07
CA LEU A 122 10.56 6.12 9.45
C LEU A 122 9.32 6.45 10.29
N HIS A 123 8.72 7.63 10.09
CA HIS A 123 7.51 8.04 10.82
C HIS A 123 6.32 7.13 10.50
N SER A 124 6.09 6.82 9.22
CA SER A 124 5.00 5.94 8.77
C SER A 124 4.98 4.59 9.51
N TYR A 125 6.13 3.92 9.60
CA TYR A 125 6.21 2.64 10.31
C TYR A 125 6.18 2.79 11.83
N ARG A 126 6.75 3.86 12.40
CA ARG A 126 6.66 4.09 13.85
C ARG A 126 5.22 4.32 14.28
N VAL A 127 4.46 5.16 13.57
CA VAL A 127 3.03 5.37 13.83
C VAL A 127 2.25 4.07 13.69
N ARG A 128 2.54 3.28 12.64
CA ARG A 128 1.90 1.96 12.43
C ARG A 128 2.01 1.05 13.66
N TRP A 129 3.10 1.14 14.41
CA TRP A 129 3.39 0.32 15.59
C TRP A 129 3.21 1.04 16.92
N GLY A 130 2.70 2.28 16.94
CA GLY A 130 2.50 3.05 18.17
C GLY A 130 3.78 3.61 18.79
N GLU A 131 4.88 3.66 18.02
CA GLU A 131 6.19 4.18 18.44
C GLU A 131 6.38 5.67 18.08
N ALA A 132 5.36 6.31 17.54
CA ALA A 132 5.29 7.75 17.29
C ALA A 132 3.83 8.22 17.24
N GLU A 133 3.63 9.50 17.55
CA GLU A 133 2.31 10.13 17.42
C GLU A 133 1.95 10.32 15.93
N PRO A 134 0.69 10.05 15.53
CA PRO A 134 0.19 10.37 14.20
C PRO A 134 0.08 11.88 14.01
N ASP A 135 -0.12 12.31 12.76
CA ASP A 135 -0.54 13.69 12.50
C ASP A 135 -1.91 13.93 13.16
N PRO A 136 -2.06 14.94 14.05
CA PRO A 136 -3.33 15.23 14.70
C PRO A 136 -4.49 15.45 13.71
N ARG A 137 -4.19 15.93 12.50
CA ARG A 137 -5.18 16.17 11.43
C ARG A 137 -5.74 14.87 10.84
N SER A 138 -5.06 13.74 11.02
CA SER A 138 -5.50 12.43 10.51
C SER A 138 -6.20 11.56 11.57
N VAL A 139 -6.16 11.92 12.86
CA VAL A 139 -6.68 11.08 13.95
C VAL A 139 -8.14 10.68 13.73
N TRP A 140 -9.00 11.62 13.36
CA TRP A 140 -10.42 11.33 13.08
C TRP A 140 -10.61 10.27 11.99
N LEU A 141 -9.73 10.26 10.98
CA LEU A 141 -9.80 9.33 9.86
C LEU A 141 -9.29 7.95 10.30
N GLU A 142 -8.22 7.91 11.10
CA GLU A 142 -7.71 6.69 11.70
C GLU A 142 -8.74 6.01 12.61
N ASP A 143 -9.46 6.79 13.42
CA ASP A 143 -10.56 6.28 14.26
C ASP A 143 -11.68 5.69 13.41
N ARG A 144 -12.11 6.42 12.37
CA ARG A 144 -13.15 5.94 11.45
C ARG A 144 -12.73 4.68 10.69
N ILE A 145 -11.47 4.57 10.28
CA ILE A 145 -10.92 3.36 9.67
C ILE A 145 -10.96 2.20 10.68
N ARG A 146 -10.55 2.43 11.93
CA ARG A 146 -10.60 1.42 13.00
C ARG A 146 -12.02 0.96 13.31
N GLU A 147 -13.01 1.83 13.22
CA GLU A 147 -14.42 1.54 13.47
C GLU A 147 -15.11 0.84 12.29
N THR A 148 -14.65 1.09 11.06
CA THR A 148 -15.22 0.49 9.85
C THR A 148 -15.09 -1.03 9.88
N ARG A 149 -16.20 -1.74 9.61
CA ARG A 149 -16.26 -3.22 9.64
C ARG A 149 -16.41 -3.85 8.26
N SER A 150 -17.00 -3.13 7.31
CA SER A 150 -17.21 -3.55 5.93
C SER A 150 -17.24 -2.33 5.01
N LEU A 151 -16.95 -2.54 3.73
CA LEU A 151 -17.11 -1.56 2.66
C LEU A 151 -18.06 -2.09 1.57
N SER A 152 -18.99 -1.25 1.11
CA SER A 152 -19.92 -1.56 0.03
C SER A 152 -19.50 -1.02 -1.34
N LEU A 153 -18.41 -0.25 -1.40
CA LEU A 153 -17.87 0.33 -2.62
C LEU A 153 -17.35 -0.79 -3.56
N PRO A 154 -17.62 -0.75 -4.87
CA PRO A 154 -17.01 -1.68 -5.82
C PRO A 154 -15.49 -1.67 -5.67
N THR A 155 -14.91 -2.85 -5.43
CA THR A 155 -13.49 -2.99 -5.10
C THR A 155 -12.83 -4.08 -5.94
N LEU A 156 -11.67 -3.78 -6.51
CA LEU A 156 -10.82 -4.76 -7.19
C LEU A 156 -9.52 -4.93 -6.40
N TYR A 157 -9.12 -6.17 -6.12
CA TYR A 157 -7.86 -6.47 -5.43
C TYR A 157 -6.91 -7.26 -6.33
N PHE A 158 -5.69 -6.76 -6.53
CA PHE A 158 -4.63 -7.50 -7.21
C PHE A 158 -3.64 -8.09 -6.21
N GLN A 159 -3.30 -9.35 -6.41
CA GLN A 159 -2.33 -10.11 -5.63
C GLN A 159 -1.29 -10.73 -6.55
N GLY A 160 -0.01 -10.54 -6.26
CA GLY A 160 1.05 -11.36 -6.84
C GLY A 160 1.12 -12.72 -6.17
N MET A 161 1.23 -13.80 -6.94
CA MET A 161 1.41 -15.16 -6.40
C MET A 161 2.74 -15.33 -5.66
N GLU A 162 3.75 -14.56 -6.06
CA GLU A 162 5.12 -14.59 -5.51
C GLU A 162 5.41 -13.38 -4.60
N ASP A 163 4.37 -12.74 -4.04
CA ASP A 163 4.53 -11.56 -3.18
C ASP A 163 5.31 -11.92 -1.90
N GLY A 164 6.53 -11.39 -1.80
CA GLY A 164 7.44 -11.64 -0.69
C GLY A 164 7.04 -10.94 0.62
N VAL A 165 6.13 -9.95 0.56
CA VAL A 165 5.65 -9.16 1.70
C VAL A 165 4.33 -9.70 2.23
N ASN A 166 3.36 -9.83 1.35
CA ASN A 166 1.99 -10.20 1.64
C ASN A 166 1.62 -11.46 0.84
N PRO A 167 1.91 -12.65 1.40
CA PRO A 167 1.61 -13.91 0.73
C PRO A 167 0.14 -14.01 0.30
N PRO A 168 -0.16 -14.69 -0.82
CA PRO A 168 -1.48 -14.71 -1.43
C PRO A 168 -2.58 -15.25 -0.49
N GLU A 169 -2.22 -16.13 0.46
CA GLU A 169 -3.13 -16.71 1.46
C GLU A 169 -3.77 -15.64 2.35
N LEU A 170 -3.07 -14.52 2.59
CA LEU A 170 -3.61 -13.44 3.43
C LEU A 170 -4.81 -12.72 2.78
N SER A 171 -5.00 -12.89 1.47
CA SER A 171 -6.07 -12.23 0.70
C SER A 171 -7.19 -13.18 0.23
N GLU A 172 -7.10 -14.49 0.50
CA GLU A 172 -8.10 -15.49 0.05
C GLU A 172 -9.52 -15.15 0.54
N ASP A 173 -9.61 -14.83 1.83
CA ASP A 173 -10.86 -14.51 2.51
C ASP A 173 -11.19 -13.01 2.49
N LEU A 174 -10.42 -12.20 1.75
CA LEU A 174 -10.59 -10.74 1.77
C LEU A 174 -11.98 -10.31 1.33
N HIS A 175 -12.59 -11.02 0.37
CA HIS A 175 -13.94 -10.76 -0.12
C HIS A 175 -14.99 -10.74 1.01
N LYS A 176 -14.81 -11.53 2.09
CA LYS A 176 -15.73 -11.59 3.24
C LYS A 176 -15.79 -10.28 4.03
N ARG A 177 -14.82 -9.38 3.84
CA ARG A 177 -14.76 -8.07 4.49
C ARG A 177 -15.49 -6.98 3.70
N PHE A 178 -16.02 -7.30 2.52
CA PHE A 178 -16.75 -6.37 1.67
C PHE A 178 -18.21 -6.80 1.57
N SER A 179 -19.12 -5.83 1.61
CA SER A 179 -20.57 -6.03 1.45
C SER A 179 -21.07 -5.59 0.07
N GLY A 180 -20.19 -5.08 -0.77
CA GLY A 180 -20.47 -4.69 -2.16
C GLY A 180 -19.70 -5.55 -3.16
N PRO A 181 -19.73 -5.19 -4.47
CA PRO A 181 -19.00 -5.89 -5.51
C PRO A 181 -17.50 -5.95 -5.17
N PHE A 182 -16.95 -7.16 -5.19
CA PHE A 182 -15.54 -7.40 -4.90
C PHE A 182 -15.00 -8.48 -5.83
N ASP A 183 -13.90 -8.17 -6.51
CA ASP A 183 -13.15 -9.12 -7.31
C ASP A 183 -11.70 -9.18 -6.83
N ARG A 184 -11.09 -10.36 -6.94
CA ARG A 184 -9.68 -10.62 -6.63
C ARG A 184 -9.00 -11.25 -7.83
N ILE A 185 -7.93 -10.62 -8.29
CA ILE A 185 -7.09 -11.09 -9.40
C ILE A 185 -5.75 -11.53 -8.83
N VAL A 186 -5.39 -12.79 -9.09
CA VAL A 186 -4.10 -13.35 -8.69
C VAL A 186 -3.22 -13.51 -9.92
N LEU A 187 -2.08 -12.84 -9.94
CA LEU A 187 -1.14 -12.81 -11.05
C LEU A 187 -0.02 -13.83 -10.83
N GLN A 188 0.19 -14.70 -11.80
CA GLN A 188 1.24 -15.73 -11.74
C GLN A 188 2.61 -15.11 -12.03
N ASN A 189 3.65 -15.60 -11.35
CA ASN A 189 5.04 -15.11 -11.49
C ASN A 189 5.23 -13.62 -11.16
N VAL A 190 4.28 -13.02 -10.45
CA VAL A 190 4.30 -11.62 -10.05
C VAL A 190 4.44 -11.53 -8.54
N GLY A 191 5.32 -10.66 -8.07
CA GLY A 191 5.52 -10.34 -6.67
C GLY A 191 4.71 -9.15 -6.19
N HIS A 192 5.35 -8.31 -5.38
CA HIS A 192 4.71 -7.20 -4.70
C HIS A 192 4.41 -6.00 -5.60
N PHE A 193 4.95 -5.88 -6.82
CA PHE A 193 4.75 -4.73 -7.71
C PHE A 193 3.96 -5.07 -9.00
N PRO A 194 2.70 -5.56 -8.92
CA PRO A 194 1.89 -5.97 -10.08
C PRO A 194 1.91 -5.02 -11.27
N GLN A 195 1.74 -3.73 -11.04
CA GLN A 195 1.67 -2.71 -12.08
C GLN A 195 2.99 -2.48 -12.82
N ARG A 196 4.12 -2.97 -12.29
CA ARG A 196 5.44 -2.93 -12.92
C ARG A 196 5.84 -4.28 -13.50
N GLU A 197 5.46 -5.37 -12.83
CA GLU A 197 5.83 -6.73 -13.20
C GLU A 197 4.94 -7.32 -14.30
N ASP A 198 3.64 -7.02 -14.28
CA ASP A 198 2.68 -7.37 -15.36
C ASP A 198 1.77 -6.16 -15.68
N PRO A 199 2.34 -5.11 -16.29
CA PRO A 199 1.61 -3.89 -16.58
C PRO A 199 0.44 -4.11 -17.56
N GLU A 200 0.57 -5.07 -18.48
CA GLU A 200 -0.45 -5.35 -19.49
C GLU A 200 -1.72 -5.92 -18.87
N THR A 201 -1.58 -6.96 -18.04
CA THR A 201 -2.74 -7.53 -17.34
C THR A 201 -3.34 -6.51 -16.38
N VAL A 202 -2.52 -5.84 -15.55
CA VAL A 202 -3.04 -4.84 -14.60
C VAL A 202 -3.80 -3.73 -15.32
N ALA A 203 -3.27 -3.18 -16.42
CA ALA A 203 -3.94 -2.13 -17.17
C ALA A 203 -5.25 -2.61 -17.81
N ARG A 204 -5.29 -3.83 -18.37
CA ARG A 204 -6.50 -4.42 -18.96
C ARG A 204 -7.60 -4.57 -17.92
N GLU A 205 -7.30 -5.21 -16.80
CA GLU A 205 -8.28 -5.52 -15.75
C GLU A 205 -8.77 -4.24 -15.06
N LEU A 206 -7.88 -3.27 -14.80
CA LEU A 206 -8.27 -1.94 -14.34
C LEU A 206 -9.19 -1.23 -15.34
N THR A 207 -8.90 -1.30 -16.64
CA THR A 207 -9.73 -0.66 -17.66
C THR A 207 -11.14 -1.25 -17.70
N ILE A 208 -11.28 -2.56 -17.55
CA ILE A 208 -12.58 -3.23 -17.46
C ILE A 208 -13.32 -2.73 -16.21
N PHE A 209 -12.69 -2.84 -15.05
CA PHE A 209 -13.28 -2.45 -13.77
C PHE A 209 -13.70 -0.97 -13.70
N LEU A 210 -12.87 -0.07 -14.22
CA LEU A 210 -13.12 1.37 -14.17
C LEU A 210 -14.23 1.83 -15.13
N LYS A 211 -14.51 1.08 -16.21
CA LYS A 211 -15.59 1.39 -17.15
C LYS A 211 -16.98 0.98 -16.67
N GLY A 212 -17.06 0.07 -15.69
CA GLY A 212 -18.33 -0.46 -15.17
C GLY A 212 -18.83 -1.62 -16.00
#